data_AF-A0A7S1D2K9-F1
#
_entry.id   AF-A0A7S1D2K9-F1
#
_cell.length_a   1.000
_cell.length_b   1.000
_cell.length_c   1.000
_cell.angle_alpha   90.00
_cell.angle_beta   90.00
_cell.angle_gamma   90.00
#
_symmetry.space_group_name_H-M   'P 1'
#
loop_
_entity.id
_entity.type
_entity.pdbx_description
1 polymer ?
#
loop_
_entity_poly.entity_id
_entity_poly.type
_entity_poly.pdbx_seq_one_letter_code
_entity_poly.pdbx_strand_id
1 'polypeptide(L)'
;VPFWFTLAIAIGALELRRAENGWVAPEDLPIGKPGLLLDSYVPGDLGFDPLGLKPSDAEEFNVMATRELQNGRLAMLAAAGFLAQEAVDGQGIMEHLTSSV
;
A
#
# COMPACT_ATOMS: atom_id res chain seq x y z
N VAL A 1 -13.96 14.01 17.51
CA VAL A 1 -15.08 13.32 16.82
C VAL A 1 -15.14 13.60 15.31
N PRO A 2 -15.12 14.86 14.80
CA PRO A 2 -15.23 15.09 13.35
C PRO A 2 -14.04 14.59 12.53
N PHE A 3 -12.82 14.60 13.10
CA PHE A 3 -11.60 14.11 12.47
C PHE A 3 -11.73 12.69 11.90
N TRP A 4 -12.26 11.75 12.69
CA TRP A 4 -12.39 10.35 12.26
C TRP A 4 -13.40 10.18 11.13
N PHE A 5 -14.50 10.94 11.15
CA PHE A 5 -15.49 10.94 10.07
C PHE A 5 -14.93 11.54 8.78
N THR A 6 -14.21 12.67 8.87
CA THR A 6 -13.57 13.28 7.70
C THR A 6 -12.49 12.38 7.11
N LEU A 7 -11.71 11.72 7.97
CA LEU A 7 -10.66 10.80 7.54
C LEU A 7 -11.27 9.55 6.87
N ALA A 8 -12.31 8.97 7.48
CA ALA A 8 -12.98 7.80 6.92
C ALA A 8 -13.60 8.09 5.55
N ILE A 9 -14.25 9.25 5.38
CA ILE A 9 -14.81 9.66 4.09
C ILE A 9 -13.69 9.88 3.06
N ALA A 10 -12.59 10.54 3.45
CA ALA A 10 -11.48 10.79 2.55
C ALA A 10 -10.80 9.49 2.08
N ILE A 11 -10.47 8.59 3.03
CA ILE A 11 -9.88 7.28 2.72
C ILE A 11 -10.86 6.46 1.89
N GLY A 12 -12.15 6.43 2.26
CA GLY A 12 -13.17 5.71 1.52
C GLY A 12 -13.27 6.18 0.07
N ALA A 13 -13.27 7.49 -0.18
CA ALA A 13 -13.30 8.03 -1.54
C ALA A 13 -12.04 7.66 -2.36
N LEU A 14 -10.87 7.66 -1.74
CA LEU A 14 -9.61 7.28 -2.40
C LEU A 14 -9.55 5.78 -2.72
N GLU A 15 -10.00 4.94 -1.79
CA GLU A 15 -10.07 3.49 -1.97
C GLU A 15 -11.13 3.10 -3.00
N LEU A 16 -12.27 3.82 -3.07
CA LEU A 16 -13.26 3.63 -4.13
C LEU A 16 -12.67 3.93 -5.51
N ARG A 17 -11.96 5.05 -5.67
CA ARG A 17 -11.28 5.37 -6.94
C ARG A 17 -10.22 4.32 -7.30
N ARG A 18 -9.46 3.84 -6.32
CA ARG A 18 -8.52 2.73 -6.53
C ARG A 18 -9.27 1.47 -7.00
N ALA A 19 -10.38 1.14 -6.37
CA ALA A 19 -11.17 -0.04 -6.72
C ALA A 19 -11.74 0.04 -8.15
N GLU A 20 -12.28 1.20 -8.54
CA GLU A 20 -12.78 1.45 -9.89
C GLU A 20 -11.68 1.35 -10.95
N ASN A 21 -10.47 1.84 -10.67
CA ASN A 21 -9.36 1.81 -11.62
C ASN A 21 -8.71 0.43 -11.77
N GLY A 22 -8.77 -0.41 -10.72
CA GLY A 22 -8.05 -1.68 -10.69
C GLY A 22 -8.89 -2.92 -11.03
N TRP A 23 -10.18 -2.90 -10.72
CA TRP A 23 -11.01 -4.10 -10.70
C TRP A 23 -12.07 -4.08 -11.80
N VAL A 24 -12.35 -5.25 -12.37
CA VAL A 24 -13.46 -5.44 -13.30
C VAL A 24 -14.78 -5.29 -12.57
N ALA A 25 -15.74 -4.60 -13.19
CA ALA A 25 -17.08 -4.45 -12.63
C ALA A 25 -17.73 -5.82 -12.38
N PRO A 26 -18.52 -6.00 -11.30
CA PRO A 26 -19.14 -7.29 -10.98
C PRO A 26 -20.02 -7.89 -12.08
N GLU A 27 -20.51 -7.05 -13.00
CA GLU A 27 -21.37 -7.41 -14.12
C GLU A 27 -20.61 -8.13 -15.25
N ASP A 28 -19.32 -7.81 -15.44
CA ASP A 28 -18.48 -8.35 -16.53
C ASP A 28 -17.63 -9.55 -16.08
N LEU A 29 -17.84 -10.06 -14.86
CA LEU A 29 -17.05 -11.17 -14.31
C LEU A 29 -17.48 -12.52 -14.89
N PRO A 30 -16.54 -13.35 -15.37
CA PRO A 30 -16.82 -14.75 -15.70
C PRO A 30 -17.29 -15.54 -14.46
N ILE A 31 -18.30 -16.39 -14.63
CA ILE A 31 -18.83 -17.24 -13.56
C ILE A 31 -17.69 -18.09 -12.97
N GLY A 32 -17.42 -17.91 -11.67
CA GLY A 32 -16.43 -18.67 -10.92
C GLY A 32 -15.06 -18.00 -10.72
N LYS A 33 -14.86 -16.75 -11.17
CA LYS A 33 -13.64 -15.96 -10.91
C LYS A 33 -13.94 -14.59 -10.28
N PRO A 34 -14.34 -14.55 -8.99
CA PRO A 34 -14.53 -13.28 -8.29
C PRO A 34 -13.19 -12.56 -8.10
N GLY A 35 -13.17 -11.24 -8.29
CA GLY A 35 -11.98 -10.40 -8.03
C GLY A 35 -10.93 -10.42 -9.15
N LEU A 36 -11.35 -10.32 -10.42
CA LEU A 36 -10.43 -10.17 -11.53
C LEU A 36 -9.99 -8.70 -11.66
N LEU A 37 -8.68 -8.48 -11.82
CA LEU A 37 -8.12 -7.17 -12.16
C LEU A 37 -8.32 -6.90 -13.66
N LEU A 38 -8.39 -5.64 -14.05
CA LEU A 38 -8.43 -5.24 -15.46
C LEU A 38 -7.11 -5.62 -16.15
N ASP A 39 -7.18 -6.16 -17.37
CA ASP A 39 -5.99 -6.58 -18.14
C ASP A 39 -5.04 -5.40 -18.45
N SER A 40 -5.57 -4.17 -18.48
CA SER A 40 -4.81 -2.94 -18.68
C SER A 40 -4.21 -2.37 -17.40
N TYR A 41 -4.54 -2.93 -16.23
CA TYR A 41 -4.13 -2.41 -14.93
C TYR A 41 -2.87 -3.12 -14.43
N VAL A 42 -1.83 -2.33 -14.13
CA VAL A 42 -0.62 -2.83 -13.48
C VAL A 42 -0.79 -2.66 -11.96
N PRO A 43 -0.72 -3.75 -11.16
CA PRO A 43 -0.81 -3.65 -9.71
C PRO A 43 0.23 -2.69 -9.14
N GLY A 44 -0.22 -1.73 -8.32
CA GLY A 44 0.64 -0.71 -7.73
C GLY A 44 0.73 0.58 -8.54
N ASP A 45 0.29 0.60 -9.80
CA ASP A 45 0.22 1.82 -10.60
C ASP A 45 -1.12 2.53 -10.38
N LEU A 46 -1.10 3.65 -9.65
CA LEU A 46 -2.29 4.48 -9.41
C LEU A 46 -2.28 5.76 -10.27
N GLY A 47 -1.37 5.86 -11.24
CA GLY A 47 -1.17 7.07 -12.03
C GLY A 47 -0.65 8.26 -11.22
N PHE A 48 -0.14 8.00 -10.00
CA PHE A 48 0.41 9.02 -9.11
C PHE A 48 1.92 9.14 -9.30
N ASP A 49 2.32 9.91 -10.32
CA ASP A 49 3.73 10.25 -10.55
C ASP A 49 3.90 11.76 -10.85
N PRO A 50 3.81 12.63 -9.83
CA PRO A 50 3.96 14.07 -10.02
C PRO A 50 5.39 14.50 -10.37
N LEU A 51 6.38 13.62 -10.17
CA LEU A 51 7.80 13.90 -10.39
C LEU A 51 8.36 13.25 -11.66
N GLY A 52 7.55 12.47 -12.39
CA GLY A 52 7.95 11.83 -13.65
C GLY A 52 9.09 10.82 -13.47
N LEU A 53 9.20 10.19 -12.29
CA LEU A 53 10.29 9.27 -11.97
C LEU A 53 10.05 7.87 -12.54
N LYS A 54 8.86 7.60 -13.10
CA LYS A 54 8.53 6.33 -13.74
C LYS A 54 9.35 6.16 -15.04
N PRO A 55 10.25 5.16 -15.12
CA PRO A 55 10.98 4.87 -16.35
C PRO A 55 10.01 4.42 -17.46
N SER A 56 10.29 4.82 -18.71
CA SER A 56 9.52 4.36 -19.87
C SER A 56 9.88 2.95 -20.32
N ASP A 57 11.03 2.44 -19.88
CA ASP A 57 11.48 1.08 -20.21
C ASP A 57 10.92 0.04 -19.23
N ALA A 58 10.45 -1.08 -19.78
CA ALA A 58 9.78 -2.12 -19.01
C ALA A 58 10.73 -2.87 -18.07
N GLU A 59 12.00 -3.02 -18.45
CA GLU A 59 13.00 -3.67 -17.60
C GLU A 59 13.34 -2.81 -16.39
N GLU A 60 13.62 -1.52 -16.61
CA GLU A 60 13.92 -0.57 -15.55
C GLU A 60 12.73 -0.37 -14.58
N PHE A 61 11.50 -0.37 -15.10
CA PHE A 61 10.28 -0.34 -14.28
C PHE A 61 10.19 -1.55 -13.35
N ASN A 62 10.46 -2.76 -13.86
CA ASN A 62 10.44 -3.99 -13.06
C ASN A 62 11.51 -3.98 -11.96
N VAL A 63 12.70 -3.41 -12.23
CA VAL A 63 13.74 -3.24 -11.21
C VAL A 63 13.26 -2.30 -10.11
N MET A 64 12.64 -1.18 -10.46
CA MET A 64 12.11 -0.22 -9.49
C MET A 64 10.97 -0.82 -8.64
N ALA A 65 10.02 -1.50 -9.28
CA ALA A 65 8.94 -2.21 -8.57
C ALA A 65 9.48 -3.27 -7.61
N THR A 66 10.53 -3.99 -8.00
CA THR A 66 11.18 -4.98 -7.13
C THR A 66 11.82 -4.32 -5.91
N ARG A 67 12.48 -3.16 -6.10
CA ARG A 67 13.05 -2.38 -5.00
C ARG A 67 11.96 -1.88 -4.05
N GLU A 68 10.83 -1.41 -4.57
CA GLU A 68 9.69 -1.00 -3.77
C GLU A 68 9.16 -2.18 -2.93
N LEU A 69 8.94 -3.35 -3.53
CA LEU A 69 8.46 -4.54 -2.84
C LEU A 69 9.41 -5.02 -1.73
N GLN A 70 10.72 -4.97 -1.97
CA GLN A 70 11.71 -5.37 -0.96
C GLN A 70 11.68 -4.44 0.25
N ASN A 71 11.63 -3.12 0.02
CA ASN A 71 11.51 -2.15 1.10
C ASN A 71 10.15 -2.24 1.82
N GLY A 72 9.06 -2.44 1.07
CA GLY A 72 7.72 -2.62 1.63
C GLY A 72 7.60 -3.85 2.54
N ARG A 73 8.19 -4.99 2.13
CA ARG A 73 8.25 -6.20 2.98
C ARG A 73 9.01 -5.96 4.27
N LEU A 74 10.16 -5.30 4.19
CA LEU A 74 10.95 -4.93 5.36
C LEU A 74 10.16 -3.99 6.29
N ALA A 75 9.48 -3.00 5.72
CA ALA A 75 8.67 -2.05 6.48
C ALA A 75 7.48 -2.70 7.19
N MET A 76 6.77 -3.64 6.55
CA MET A 76 5.67 -4.39 7.19
C MET A 76 6.16 -5.22 8.38
N LEU A 77 7.32 -5.88 8.24
CA LEU A 77 7.94 -6.63 9.34
C LEU A 77 8.42 -5.70 10.46
N ALA A 78 9.02 -4.56 10.13
CA ALA A 78 9.47 -3.57 11.10
C ALA A 78 8.29 -2.98 11.90
N ALA A 79 7.19 -2.63 11.22
CA ALA A 79 5.98 -2.13 11.88
C ALA A 79 5.38 -3.17 12.84
N ALA A 80 5.31 -4.44 12.43
CA ALA A 80 4.87 -5.52 13.32
C ALA A 80 5.81 -5.68 14.52
N GLY A 81 7.13 -5.57 14.32
CA GLY A 81 8.14 -5.59 15.37
C GLY A 81 7.98 -4.44 16.37
N PHE A 82 7.78 -3.21 15.89
CA PHE A 82 7.58 -2.05 16.74
C PHE A 82 6.32 -2.18 17.61
N LEU A 83 5.22 -2.66 17.04
CA LEU A 83 3.99 -2.91 17.79
C LEU A 83 4.19 -4.01 18.86
N ALA A 84 4.94 -5.06 18.54
CA ALA A 84 5.23 -6.13 19.48
C ALA A 84 6.15 -5.66 20.62
N GLN A 85 7.17 -4.86 20.32
CA GLN A 85 8.09 -4.28 21.32
C GLN A 85 7.34 -3.32 22.25
N GLU A 86 6.54 -2.41 21.72
CA GLU A 86 5.73 -1.49 22.51
C GLU A 86 4.74 -2.24 23.41
N ALA A 87 4.15 -3.34 22.93
CA ALA A 87 3.23 -4.16 23.72
C ALA A 87 3.91 -4.90 24.90
N VAL A 88 5.18 -5.27 24.77
CA VAL A 88 5.93 -5.98 25.82
C VAL A 88 6.55 -5.01 26.81
N ASP A 89 7.21 -3.96 26.32
CA ASP A 89 8.00 -3.06 27.15
C ASP A 89 7.17 -1.88 27.71
N GLY A 90 6.06 -1.54 27.05
CA GLY A 90 5.20 -0.41 27.44
C GLY A 90 5.85 0.96 27.28
N GLN A 91 7.04 1.04 26.67
CA GLN A 91 7.75 2.28 26.36
C GLN A 91 7.60 2.63 24.88
N GLY A 92 7.69 3.93 24.57
CA GLY A 92 7.68 4.38 23.19
C GLY A 92 8.91 3.86 22.42
N ILE A 93 8.74 3.58 21.12
CA ILE A 93 9.80 2.95 20.30
C ILE A 93 11.15 3.70 20.33
N MET A 94 11.13 5.04 20.38
CA MET A 94 12.35 5.84 20.45
C MET A 94 13.08 5.68 21.79
N GLU A 95 12.33 5.49 22.87
CA GLU A 95 12.86 5.28 24.22
C GLU A 95 13.45 3.86 24.34
N HIS A 96 12.73 2.86 23.80
CA HIS A 96 13.23 1.48 23.68
C HIS A 96 14.56 1.43 22.92
N LEU A 97 14.63 2.09 21.76
CA LEU A 97 15.85 2.13 20.94
C LEU A 97 17.02 2.81 21.67
N THR A 98 16.77 3.92 22.36
CA THR A 98 17.80 4.64 23.13
C THR A 98 18.28 3.83 24.34
N SER A 99 17.42 3.00 24.94
CA SER A 99 17.78 2.13 26.08
C SER A 99 18.59 0.89 25.68
N SER A 100 18.48 0.46 24.41
CA SER A 100 19.10 -0.74 23.86
C SER A 100 20.48 -0.52 23.24
N VAL A 101 20.95 0.73 23.16
CA VAL A 101 22.26 1.16 22.65
C VAL A 101 23.20 1.46 23.81
#